data_AF-A0AA97EY71-F1
#
_entry.id   AF-A0AA97EY71-F1
#
_cell.length_a   1.000
_cell.length_b   1.000
_cell.length_c   1.000
_cell.angle_alpha   90.00
_cell.angle_beta   90.00
_cell.angle_gamma   90.00
#
_symmetry.space_group_name_H-M   'P 1'
#
loop_
_entity.id
_entity.type
_entity.pdbx_description
1 polymer ?
#
loop_
_entity_poly.entity_id
_entity_poly.type
_entity_poly.pdbx_seq_one_letter_code
_entity_poly.pdbx_strand_id
1 'polypeptide(L)'
;MNVFYDDIYLVFACRNANQSDTEVDFIINDEKFVIHAASKANLYNLEEKQTALEAKFPKHKILITHRPLFNLIETLAKLEQLEAAMISDGDLISNKPEGRIVDAFNWEDKQDVARQAGHC
;
A
#
# COMPACT_ATOMS: atom_id res chain seq x y z
N MET A 1 -14.05 24.69 12.36
CA MET A 1 -13.88 23.41 13.08
C MET A 1 -12.85 22.60 12.30
N ASN A 2 -11.72 22.29 12.96
CA ASN A 2 -10.60 21.42 12.62
C ASN A 2 -10.08 21.35 11.17
N VAL A 3 -8.99 22.08 10.92
CA VAL A 3 -8.07 21.82 9.81
C VAL A 3 -6.70 21.51 10.44
N PHE A 4 -6.10 20.39 10.03
CA PHE A 4 -4.82 19.82 10.49
C PHE A 4 -4.85 19.15 11.87
N TYR A 5 -4.83 17.81 11.93
CA TYR A 5 -4.16 17.00 12.98
C TYR A 5 -4.32 15.48 12.79
N ASP A 6 -4.90 14.99 11.69
CA ASP A 6 -4.79 13.56 11.43
C ASP A 6 -3.36 13.23 11.00
N ASP A 7 -2.69 12.38 11.76
CA ASP A 7 -1.45 11.78 11.30
C ASP A 7 -1.77 10.92 10.05
N ILE A 8 -1.47 11.48 8.88
CA ILE A 8 -1.78 10.91 7.57
C ILE A 8 -0.65 10.04 7.01
N TYR A 9 0.53 10.07 7.61
CA TYR A 9 1.66 9.22 7.23
C TYR A 9 1.99 8.23 8.33
N LEU A 10 2.41 7.04 7.90
CA LEU A 10 3.05 6.03 8.74
C LEU A 10 4.52 5.97 8.36
N VAL A 11 5.38 6.02 9.37
CA VAL A 11 6.83 5.90 9.26
C VAL A 11 7.23 4.62 9.98
N PHE A 12 7.87 3.69 9.27
CA PHE A 12 8.26 2.39 9.78
C PHE A 12 9.78 2.27 9.78
N ALA A 13 10.36 1.79 10.87
CA ALA A 13 11.73 1.28 10.89
C ALA A 13 11.69 -0.24 10.77
N CYS A 14 12.21 -0.75 9.66
CA CYS A 14 12.13 -2.15 9.32
C CYS A 14 13.53 -2.79 9.37
N ARG A 15 13.64 -3.95 10.02
CA ARG A 15 14.83 -4.79 9.94
C ARG A 15 14.64 -5.85 8.86
N ASN A 16 15.75 -6.45 8.42
CA ASN A 16 15.67 -7.67 7.62
C ASN A 16 14.95 -8.78 8.40
N ALA A 17 14.09 -9.50 7.71
CA ALA A 17 13.47 -10.71 8.21
C ALA A 17 14.52 -11.81 8.38
N ASN A 18 14.29 -12.70 9.34
CA ASN A 18 15.11 -13.86 9.64
C ASN A 18 14.23 -15.12 9.74
N GLN A 19 14.86 -16.28 9.93
CA GLN A 19 14.16 -17.58 9.94
C GLN A 19 13.20 -17.77 11.12
N SER A 20 13.31 -16.95 12.18
CA SER A 20 12.41 -17.01 13.33
C SER A 20 11.18 -16.12 13.18
N ASP A 21 11.12 -15.29 12.13
CA ASP A 21 9.96 -14.44 11.87
C ASP A 21 8.84 -15.28 11.26
N THR A 22 7.67 -15.25 11.90
CA THR A 22 6.46 -15.95 11.45
C THR A 22 5.82 -15.29 10.24
N GLU A 23 6.05 -13.99 10.08
CA GLU A 23 5.48 -13.17 9.01
C GLU A 23 6.50 -12.13 8.51
N VAL A 24 6.25 -11.62 7.31
CA VAL A 24 7.04 -10.59 6.64
C VAL A 24 6.12 -9.45 6.26
N ASP A 25 6.45 -8.24 6.69
CA ASP A 25 5.61 -7.06 6.46
C ASP A 25 5.82 -6.46 5.07
N PHE A 26 7.06 -6.43 4.59
CA PHE A 26 7.39 -5.90 3.27
C PHE A 26 8.39 -6.78 2.52
N ILE A 27 8.17 -6.94 1.21
CA ILE A 27 9.13 -7.55 0.28
C ILE A 27 9.47 -6.50 -0.78
N ILE A 28 10.73 -6.09 -0.86
CA ILE A 28 11.19 -5.05 -1.80
C ILE A 28 12.43 -5.59 -2.51
N ASN A 29 12.36 -5.84 -3.82
CA ASN A 29 13.46 -6.40 -4.61
C ASN A 29 14.04 -7.68 -3.98
N ASP A 30 13.18 -8.64 -3.63
CA ASP A 30 13.49 -9.90 -2.95
C ASP A 30 14.02 -9.78 -1.51
N GLU A 31 14.27 -8.56 -1.01
CA GLU A 31 14.61 -8.32 0.39
C GLU A 31 13.33 -8.33 1.26
N LYS A 32 13.34 -9.16 2.30
CA LYS A 32 12.23 -9.33 3.24
C LYS A 32 12.46 -8.48 4.49
N PHE A 33 11.46 -7.71 4.88
CA PHE A 33 11.53 -6.79 6.01
C PHE A 33 10.40 -7.04 7.01
N VAL A 34 10.72 -6.82 8.29
CA VAL A 34 9.79 -6.84 9.42
C VAL A 34 9.86 -5.48 10.13
N ILE A 35 8.71 -4.90 10.40
CA ILE A 35 8.54 -3.66 11.14
C ILE A 35 9.00 -3.90 12.58
N HIS A 36 10.03 -3.16 12.99
CA HIS A 36 10.51 -3.17 14.37
C HIS A 36 9.93 -2.01 15.19
N ALA A 37 9.69 -0.88 14.54
CA ALA A 37 9.06 0.28 15.16
C ALA A 37 8.25 1.07 14.12
N ALA A 38 7.23 1.78 14.60
CA ALA A 38 6.38 2.64 13.78
C ALA A 38 6.10 3.97 14.48
N SER A 39 5.95 5.04 13.70
CA SER A 39 5.43 6.33 14.14
C SER A 39 4.36 6.80 13.17
N LYS A 40 3.44 7.62 13.67
CA LYS A 40 2.53 8.40 12.83
C LYS A 40 3.07 9.81 12.67
N ALA A 41 2.79 10.43 11.53
CA ALA A 41 3.23 11.78 11.22
C ALA A 41 2.25 12.48 10.27
N ASN A 42 2.33 13.80 10.21
CA ASN A 42 1.77 14.64 9.16
C ASN A 42 2.93 15.33 8.41
N LEU A 43 2.63 16.12 7.38
CA LEU A 43 3.66 16.78 6.58
C LEU A 43 4.58 17.72 7.38
N TYR A 44 4.12 18.30 8.48
CA TYR A 44 4.90 19.26 9.26
C TYR A 44 5.91 18.60 10.20
N ASN A 45 5.65 17.36 10.65
CA ASN A 45 6.53 16.64 11.57
C ASN A 45 7.13 15.36 10.97
N LEU A 46 6.96 15.13 9.66
CA LEU A 46 7.43 13.91 9.00
C LEU A 46 8.95 13.73 9.10
N GLU A 47 9.70 14.80 8.83
CA GLU A 47 11.16 14.81 8.91
C GLU A 47 11.64 14.53 10.34
N GLU A 48 11.05 15.19 11.34
CA GLU A 48 11.34 14.96 12.75
C GLU A 48 11.15 13.48 13.12
N LYS A 49 10.02 12.89 12.72
CA LYS A 49 9.73 11.47 13.02
C LYS A 49 10.69 10.53 12.30
N GLN A 50 10.98 10.80 11.02
CA GLN A 50 11.95 10.02 10.26
C GLN A 50 13.32 10.05 10.95
N THR A 51 13.87 11.24 11.23
CA THR A 51 15.20 11.38 11.86
C THR A 51 15.24 10.73 13.25
N ALA A 52 14.16 10.84 14.04
CA ALA A 52 14.09 10.20 15.35
C ALA A 52 14.13 8.66 15.26
N LEU A 53 13.50 8.07 14.24
CA LEU A 53 13.57 6.63 13.99
C LEU A 53 14.94 6.22 13.45
N GLU A 54 15.53 6.97 12.51
CA GLU A 54 16.87 6.71 11.98
C GLU A 54 17.94 6.73 13.08
N ALA A 55 17.87 7.71 14.00
CA ALA A 55 18.80 7.81 15.11
C ALA A 55 18.68 6.64 16.10
N LYS A 56 17.47 6.14 16.34
CA LYS A 56 17.22 5.01 17.25
C LYS A 56 17.51 3.65 16.59
N PHE A 57 17.34 3.55 15.28
CA PHE A 57 17.43 2.32 14.51
C PHE A 57 18.34 2.48 13.28
N PRO A 58 19.64 2.73 13.47
CA PRO A 58 20.55 3.13 12.38
C PRO A 58 20.84 2.04 11.34
N LYS A 59 20.48 0.78 11.62
CA LYS A 59 20.63 -0.36 10.69
C LYS A 59 19.30 -0.75 10.02
N HIS A 60 18.22 -0.05 10.35
CA HIS A 60 16.89 -0.34 9.83
C HIS A 60 16.62 0.49 8.58
N LYS A 61 15.86 -0.09 7.67
CA LYS A 61 15.33 0.60 6.50
C LYS A 61 14.11 1.40 6.93
N ILE A 62 14.08 2.69 6.62
CA ILE A 62 12.91 3.52 6.88
C ILE A 62 11.97 3.46 5.68
N LEU A 63 10.71 3.13 5.93
CA LEU A 63 9.63 3.13 4.94
C LEU A 63 8.55 4.11 5.39
N ILE A 64 8.12 4.97 4.47
CA ILE A 64 7.10 6.00 4.74
C ILE A 64 5.98 5.83 3.73
N THR A 65 4.74 5.84 4.22
CA THR A 65 3.57 5.73 3.36
C THR A 65 2.39 6.53 3.88
N HIS A 66 1.48 6.89 2.98
CA HIS A 66 0.26 7.59 3.31
C HIS A 66 -0.75 6.59 3.90
N ARG A 67 -1.18 6.79 5.15
CA ARG A 67 -2.08 5.90 5.89
C ARG A 67 -3.36 5.55 5.11
N PRO A 68 -4.07 6.49 4.45
CA PRO A 68 -5.23 6.15 3.63
C PRO A 68 -5.00 5.12 2.52
N LEU A 69 -3.75 4.89 2.09
CA LEU A 69 -3.43 3.87 1.10
C LEU A 69 -3.85 2.47 1.57
N PHE A 70 -3.63 2.14 2.85
CA PHE A 70 -4.00 0.83 3.39
C PHE A 70 -5.52 0.61 3.35
N ASN A 71 -6.30 1.64 3.72
CA ASN A 71 -7.75 1.58 3.66
C ASN A 71 -8.25 1.39 2.21
N LEU A 72 -7.62 2.06 1.25
CA LEU A 72 -7.92 1.91 -0.17
C LEU A 72 -7.66 0.48 -0.64
N ILE A 73 -6.51 -0.09 -0.32
CA ILE A 73 -6.14 -1.47 -0.69
C ILE A 73 -7.14 -2.48 -0.09
N GLU A 74 -7.46 -2.37 1.20
CA GLU A 74 -8.45 -3.24 1.84
C GLU A 74 -9.83 -3.12 1.21
N THR A 75 -10.23 -1.91 0.82
CA THR A 75 -11.52 -1.67 0.19
C THR A 75 -11.58 -2.35 -1.19
N LEU A 76 -10.50 -2.28 -1.97
CA LEU A 76 -10.42 -2.96 -3.27
C LEU A 76 -10.49 -4.48 -3.12
N ALA A 77 -9.73 -5.06 -2.18
CA ALA A 77 -9.78 -6.50 -1.92
C ALA A 77 -11.20 -6.97 -1.53
N LYS A 78 -11.93 -6.17 -0.75
CA LYS A 78 -13.35 -6.46 -0.42
C LYS A 78 -14.26 -6.36 -1.63
N LEU A 79 -14.04 -5.39 -2.51
CA LEU A 79 -14.83 -5.24 -3.74
C LEU A 79 -14.58 -6.41 -4.70
N GLU A 80 -13.34 -6.84 -4.89
CA GLU A 80 -13.01 -8.02 -5.72
C GLU A 80 -13.69 -9.29 -5.20
N GLN A 81 -13.74 -9.48 -3.87
CA GLN A 81 -14.47 -10.61 -3.27
C GLN A 81 -15.97 -10.54 -3.53
N LEU A 82 -16.57 -9.34 -3.43
CA LEU A 82 -17.98 -9.13 -3.71
C LEU A 82 -18.30 -9.35 -5.19
N GLU A 83 -17.46 -8.85 -6.10
CA GLU A 83 -17.60 -9.08 -7.54
C GLU A 83 -17.54 -10.58 -7.87
N ALA A 84 -16.59 -11.31 -7.30
CA ALA A 84 -16.49 -12.76 -7.49
C ALA A 84 -17.74 -13.50 -7.00
N ALA A 85 -18.33 -13.07 -5.86
CA ALA A 85 -19.56 -13.64 -5.34
C ALA A 85 -20.77 -13.32 -6.24
N MET A 86 -20.90 -12.08 -6.71
CA MET A 86 -22.00 -11.66 -7.61
C MET A 86 -21.96 -12.36 -8.96
N ILE A 87 -20.76 -12.55 -9.53
CA ILE A 87 -20.58 -13.35 -10.76
C ILE A 87 -21.01 -14.80 -10.53
N SER A 88 -20.67 -15.39 -9.38
CA SER A 88 -21.10 -16.74 -9.01
C SER A 88 -22.62 -16.87 -8.91
N ASP A 89 -23.31 -15.80 -8.51
CA ASP A 89 -24.77 -15.75 -8.37
C ASP A 89 -25.50 -15.33 -9.66
N GLY A 90 -24.76 -15.04 -10.75
CA GLY A 90 -25.32 -14.74 -12.07
C GLY A 90 -25.71 -13.27 -12.30
N ASP A 91 -25.31 -12.36 -11.42
CA ASP A 91 -25.58 -10.93 -11.54
C ASP A 91 -24.56 -10.19 -12.42
N LEU A 92 -25.03 -9.18 -13.17
CA LEU A 92 -24.20 -8.31 -13.99
C LEU A 92 -23.69 -7.11 -13.18
N ILE A 93 -22.37 -6.98 -13.06
CA ILE A 93 -21.72 -5.86 -12.36
C ILE A 93 -21.67 -4.65 -13.32
N SER A 94 -22.39 -3.57 -12.99
CA SER A 94 -22.45 -2.37 -13.86
C SER A 94 -21.53 -1.22 -13.44
N ASN A 95 -20.99 -1.23 -12.22
CA ASN A 95 -20.18 -0.13 -11.68
C ASN A 95 -18.87 -0.65 -11.09
N LYS A 96 -17.78 -0.49 -11.84
CA LYS A 96 -16.42 -0.69 -11.30
C LYS A 96 -15.97 0.60 -10.59
N PRO A 97 -15.27 0.50 -9.44
CA PRO A 97 -14.63 1.66 -8.82
C PRO A 97 -13.57 2.26 -9.77
N GLU A 98 -13.39 3.58 -9.74
CA GLU A 98 -12.40 4.30 -10.56
C GLU A 98 -11.35 4.99 -9.66
N GLY A 99 -10.15 5.23 -10.21
CA GLY A 99 -9.14 6.09 -9.60
C GLY A 99 -7.75 5.48 -9.55
N ARG A 100 -6.74 6.29 -9.16
CA ARG A 100 -5.30 5.96 -9.26
C ARG A 100 -4.91 4.59 -8.68
N ILE A 101 -5.51 4.17 -7.56
CA ILE A 101 -5.19 2.88 -6.95
C ILE A 101 -5.83 1.73 -7.73
N VAL A 102 -7.11 1.82 -8.11
CA VAL A 102 -7.77 0.81 -8.98
C VAL A 102 -6.96 0.62 -10.26
N ASP A 103 -6.57 1.74 -10.87
CA ASP A 103 -5.71 1.83 -12.03
C ASP A 103 -4.33 1.17 -11.87
N ALA A 104 -3.82 1.07 -10.64
CA ALA A 104 -2.56 0.40 -10.32
C ALA A 104 -2.76 -1.10 -10.08
N PHE A 105 -3.94 -1.54 -9.62
CA PHE A 105 -4.31 -2.95 -9.54
C PHE A 105 -4.61 -3.53 -10.92
N ASN A 106 -5.30 -2.78 -11.80
CA ASN A 106 -5.61 -3.17 -13.18
C ASN A 106 -4.44 -2.85 -14.15
N TRP A 107 -3.20 -3.01 -13.72
CA TRP A 107 -2.03 -2.65 -14.52
C TRP A 107 -1.82 -3.59 -15.73
N GLU A 108 -2.27 -4.84 -15.63
CA GLU A 108 -2.21 -5.83 -16.73
C GLU A 108 -3.11 -5.41 -17.90
N ASP A 109 -4.35 -4.98 -17.62
CA ASP A 109 -5.31 -4.50 -18.62
C ASP A 109 -4.76 -3.32 -19.44
N LYS A 110 -3.91 -2.49 -18.83
CA LYS A 110 -3.26 -1.35 -19.51
C LYS A 110 -2.20 -1.76 -20.52
N GLN A 111 -1.55 -2.91 -20.33
CA GLN A 111 -0.52 -3.38 -21.27
C GLN A 111 -1.10 -4.07 -22.50
N ASP A 112 -2.29 -4.67 -22.39
CA ASP A 112 -2.94 -5.32 -23.53
C ASP A 112 -3.51 -4.32 -24.55
N VAL A 113 -3.89 -3.10 -24.13
CA VAL A 113 -4.27 -2.02 -25.06
C VAL A 113 -3.08 -1.58 -25.93
N ALA A 114 -1.86 -1.58 -25.37
CA ALA A 114 -0.65 -1.28 -26.12
C ALA A 114 -0.28 -2.39 -27.14
N ARG A 115 -0.66 -3.64 -26.88
CA ARG A 115 -0.50 -4.75 -27.85
C ARG A 115 -1.51 -4.70 -28.99
N GLN A 116 -2.73 -4.21 -28.77
CA GLN A 116 -3.73 -4.06 -29.84
C GLN A 116 -3.49 -2.86 -30.77
N ALA A 117 -2.71 -1.86 -30.35
CA ALA A 117 -2.34 -0.71 -31.20
C ALA A 117 -1.21 -1.04 -32.21
N GLY A 118 -0.67 -2.27 -32.19
CA GLY A 118 0.43 -2.72 -33.06
C GLY A 118 0.01 -3.54 -34.28
N HIS A 119 -1.24 -3.41 -34.75
CA HIS A 119 -1.70 -4.05 -35.99
C HIS A 119 -2.21 -2.99 -36.97
N CYS A 120 -1.26 -2.38 -37.71
CA CYS A 120 -1.44 -1.76 -39.02
C CYS A 120 -0.08 -1.77 -39.73
#